data_AF-A0A7G8E549-F1
#
_entry.id   AF-A0A7G8E549-F1
#
_cell.length_a   1.000
_cell.length_b   1.000
_cell.length_c   1.000
_cell.angle_alpha   90.00
_cell.angle_beta   90.00
_cell.angle_gamma   90.00
#
_symmetry.space_group_name_H-M   'P 1'
#
loop_
_entity.id
_entity.type
_entity.pdbx_description
1 polymer ?
#
loop_
_entity_poly.entity_id
_entity_poly.type
_entity_poly.pdbx_seq_one_letter_code
_entity_poly.pdbx_strand_id
1 'polypeptide(L)'
;MTHRDVVVWGGGCGGVAAALQSARSGADTTLLTPGPWLGGMVSSAGVCAPDGHELTCWQTGIWGAFLRQLELEEPSGLDHNWVSCFGYRPQTAERILQRWVAAEPRLDWRPHCRLEQVHGKQGRLQSVEIHSANGVESFSADVFVDGSDLGDLLALSSAPFRWGWEAKEIWDEPSAPEQSRLESDAFFQEQPIQSPTWVVMGQLHGELAPRHAAAIPRIPFDRSTASFGLEKTITYGRLPSGLVMLNWPLEGNDWHNGLDRALSADGEVRAGLAQEMQRHSKDFLAALEECSGGWISAGNAFPGADPSLALMPYWRESRRLMGRTTVTERDLLPISTQAMRGPLPIDAQGRCTSIAVGTYANDHHYPGDDWPLAPKSVRWGGRWSGTPFCIPFDALITDSISNLVMAEKGFSVSHMANGATRLQPLILNLGQVAGLAAAMAVRQGCDLADLQVEAIQSALIHEPQAPAAVLPILDWPLWHPHWVKAQEQGLAQAEHLDAMGRLSGPRVSMLLPPGVNQAPSQPHEVGLSGVLTGNLHEGYQLETAERIWPLITLEPAIHRWLSDEDHSGRTLNLRGIENPWGPWVRITEVLDQAN
;
A
#
# COMPACT_ATOMS: atom_id res chain seq x y z
N MET A 1 13.62 13.90 -30.58
CA MET A 1 12.72 14.23 -29.46
C MET A 1 11.34 13.70 -29.82
N THR A 2 10.82 12.78 -29.02
CA THR A 2 9.49 12.17 -29.21
C THR A 2 8.51 12.87 -28.29
N HIS A 3 7.38 13.34 -28.82
CA HIS A 3 6.34 13.98 -28.01
C HIS A 3 5.25 12.98 -27.64
N ARG A 4 4.71 13.12 -26.42
CA ARG A 4 3.60 12.36 -25.86
C ARG A 4 2.68 13.29 -25.09
N ASP A 5 1.44 12.88 -24.87
CA ASP A 5 0.54 13.59 -23.97
C ASP A 5 1.07 13.49 -22.53
N VAL A 6 1.41 12.27 -22.11
CA VAL A 6 1.87 11.96 -20.76
C VAL A 6 3.14 11.10 -20.79
N VAL A 7 4.15 11.50 -20.02
CA VAL A 7 5.34 10.69 -19.76
C VAL A 7 5.38 10.33 -18.28
N VAL A 8 5.45 9.03 -18.00
CA VAL A 8 5.57 8.48 -16.66
C VAL A 8 6.98 7.92 -16.46
N TRP A 9 7.69 8.40 -15.44
CA TRP A 9 8.97 7.83 -15.02
C TRP A 9 8.79 6.95 -13.79
N GLY A 10 9.27 5.71 -13.86
CA GLY A 10 9.29 4.77 -12.74
C GLY A 10 8.25 3.65 -12.88
N GLY A 11 8.70 2.41 -12.63
CA GLY A 11 7.88 1.20 -12.68
C GLY A 11 7.32 0.79 -11.32
N GLY A 12 7.19 1.74 -10.38
CA GLY A 12 6.60 1.50 -9.06
C GLY A 12 5.11 1.21 -9.13
N CYS A 13 4.48 0.93 -7.99
CA CYS A 13 3.03 0.76 -7.89
C CYS A 13 2.30 1.95 -8.51
N GLY A 14 2.68 3.16 -8.08
CA GLY A 14 2.10 4.41 -8.51
C GLY A 14 2.30 4.69 -9.98
N GLY A 15 3.54 4.52 -10.47
CA GLY A 15 3.90 4.76 -11.86
C GLY A 15 3.13 3.87 -12.84
N VAL A 16 3.04 2.57 -12.55
CA VAL A 16 2.28 1.63 -13.40
C VAL A 16 0.80 1.98 -13.40
N ALA A 17 0.22 2.28 -12.22
CA ALA A 17 -1.17 2.69 -12.10
C ALA A 17 -1.48 3.99 -12.86
N ALA A 18 -0.59 4.99 -12.78
CA ALA A 18 -0.71 6.23 -13.52
C ALA A 18 -0.66 6.02 -15.03
N ALA A 19 0.29 5.22 -15.51
CA ALA A 19 0.43 4.93 -16.92
C ALA A 19 -0.83 4.23 -17.48
N LEU A 20 -1.34 3.22 -16.77
CA LEU A 20 -2.57 2.52 -17.11
C LEU A 20 -3.77 3.47 -17.14
N GLN A 21 -4.01 4.22 -16.06
CA GLN A 21 -5.18 5.09 -15.98
C GLN A 21 -5.13 6.22 -17.00
N SER A 22 -3.96 6.79 -17.26
CA SER A 22 -3.79 7.86 -18.25
C SER A 22 -4.14 7.37 -19.66
N ALA A 23 -3.62 6.21 -20.06
CA ALA A 23 -3.92 5.57 -21.35
C ALA A 23 -5.41 5.20 -21.48
N ARG A 24 -6.01 4.61 -20.44
CA ARG A 24 -7.46 4.31 -20.38
C ARG A 24 -8.34 5.55 -20.49
N SER A 25 -7.83 6.69 -20.01
CA SER A 25 -8.49 7.99 -20.06
C SER A 25 -8.28 8.72 -21.40
N GLY A 26 -7.58 8.08 -22.34
CA GLY A 26 -7.43 8.52 -23.74
C GLY A 26 -6.12 9.23 -24.07
N ALA A 27 -5.18 9.39 -23.14
CA ALA A 27 -3.91 10.06 -23.40
C ALA A 27 -2.89 9.11 -24.05
N ASP A 28 -2.15 9.60 -25.05
CA ASP A 28 -1.00 8.90 -25.61
C ASP A 28 0.16 8.93 -24.59
N THR A 29 0.34 7.80 -23.91
CA THR A 29 1.17 7.70 -22.71
C THR A 29 2.43 6.89 -22.98
N THR A 30 3.58 7.35 -22.51
CA THR A 30 4.81 6.54 -22.45
C THR A 30 5.21 6.28 -21.00
N LEU A 31 5.41 5.01 -20.66
CA LEU A 31 5.96 4.55 -19.38
C LEU A 31 7.43 4.17 -19.56
N LEU A 32 8.33 4.85 -18.85
CA LEU A 32 9.76 4.62 -18.85
C LEU A 32 10.18 3.95 -17.54
N THR A 33 10.80 2.77 -17.60
CA THR A 33 11.17 2.01 -16.38
C THR A 33 12.65 1.62 -16.36
N PRO A 34 13.30 1.63 -15.17
CA PRO A 34 14.68 1.17 -15.02
C PRO A 34 14.92 -0.29 -15.43
N GLY A 35 13.95 -1.16 -15.18
CA GLY A 35 14.02 -2.58 -15.47
C GLY A 35 12.79 -3.09 -16.22
N PRO A 36 12.78 -4.39 -16.57
CA PRO A 36 11.70 -5.04 -17.31
C PRO A 36 10.60 -5.61 -16.39
N TRP A 37 10.55 -5.17 -15.13
CA TRP A 37 9.62 -5.67 -14.12
C TRP A 37 8.80 -4.48 -13.59
N LEU A 38 7.49 -4.66 -13.43
CA LEU A 38 6.50 -3.62 -13.13
C LEU A 38 5.79 -3.86 -11.81
N GLY A 39 5.58 -2.80 -11.04
CA GLY A 39 4.72 -2.83 -9.84
C GLY A 39 5.46 -2.62 -8.52
N GLY A 40 6.74 -2.27 -8.54
CA GLY A 40 7.48 -1.87 -7.33
C GLY A 40 7.26 -2.83 -6.16
N MET A 41 6.69 -2.30 -5.08
CA MET A 41 6.37 -3.05 -3.86
C MET A 41 5.58 -4.34 -4.09
N VAL A 42 4.54 -4.34 -4.94
CA VAL A 42 3.69 -5.53 -5.15
C VAL A 42 4.37 -6.62 -5.97
N SER A 43 5.56 -6.38 -6.54
CA SER A 43 6.20 -7.34 -7.43
C SER A 43 7.73 -7.26 -7.37
N SER A 44 8.36 -6.26 -8.01
CA SER A 44 9.82 -6.16 -8.20
C SER A 44 10.60 -6.00 -6.90
N ALA A 45 10.03 -5.34 -5.88
CA ALA A 45 10.60 -5.23 -4.55
C ALA A 45 10.19 -6.40 -3.63
N GLY A 46 9.32 -7.30 -4.09
CA GLY A 46 8.99 -8.56 -3.42
C GLY A 46 8.06 -8.46 -2.22
N VAL A 47 7.39 -7.32 -1.97
CA VAL A 47 6.48 -7.15 -0.83
C VAL A 47 5.08 -7.68 -1.16
N CYS A 48 4.98 -9.01 -1.31
CA CYS A 48 3.80 -9.73 -1.80
C CYS A 48 2.86 -10.24 -0.70
N ALA A 49 3.06 -9.80 0.54
CA ALA A 49 2.08 -9.88 1.62
C ALA A 49 1.78 -8.45 2.12
N PRO A 50 0.98 -7.66 1.37
CA PRO A 50 0.78 -6.25 1.63
C PRO A 50 -0.21 -6.00 2.77
N ASP A 51 -0.03 -4.89 3.49
CA ASP A 51 -0.96 -4.42 4.51
C ASP A 51 -1.85 -3.27 3.99
N GLY A 52 -2.97 -3.05 4.69
CA GLY A 52 -3.92 -1.98 4.37
C GLY A 52 -4.97 -2.37 3.33
N HIS A 53 -6.07 -1.62 3.31
CA HIS A 53 -7.23 -1.83 2.43
C HIS A 53 -7.77 -3.27 2.43
N GLU A 54 -7.66 -3.95 3.56
CA GLU A 54 -8.14 -5.32 3.69
C GLU A 54 -9.67 -5.37 3.71
N LEU A 55 -10.32 -4.37 4.29
CA LEU A 55 -11.79 -4.31 4.37
C LEU A 55 -12.38 -4.17 2.97
N THR A 56 -13.46 -4.87 2.67
CA THR A 56 -14.02 -4.96 1.31
C THR A 56 -14.55 -3.62 0.78
N CYS A 57 -14.86 -2.66 1.65
CA CYS A 57 -15.16 -1.27 1.28
C CYS A 57 -13.95 -0.48 0.75
N TRP A 58 -12.72 -0.93 1.02
CA TRP A 58 -11.48 -0.29 0.58
C TRP A 58 -10.76 -1.01 -0.56
N GLN A 59 -11.25 -2.19 -0.95
CA GLN A 59 -10.78 -2.94 -2.12
C GLN A 59 -11.30 -2.33 -3.44
N THR A 60 -10.97 -1.05 -3.65
CA THR A 60 -11.40 -0.21 -4.78
C THR A 60 -10.20 0.27 -5.57
N GLY A 61 -10.45 0.90 -6.71
CA GLY A 61 -9.44 1.43 -7.61
C GLY A 61 -8.62 0.34 -8.28
N ILE A 62 -7.43 0.72 -8.76
CA ILE A 62 -6.49 -0.23 -9.36
C ILE A 62 -6.08 -1.31 -8.35
N TRP A 63 -5.98 -0.98 -7.05
CA TRP A 63 -5.76 -1.98 -6.00
C TRP A 63 -6.86 -3.05 -5.98
N GLY A 64 -8.13 -2.63 -5.94
CA GLY A 64 -9.26 -3.56 -5.95
C GLY A 64 -9.33 -4.41 -7.22
N ALA A 65 -9.07 -3.81 -8.38
CA ALA A 65 -8.99 -4.55 -9.64
C ALA A 65 -7.85 -5.58 -9.63
N PHE A 66 -6.72 -5.23 -9.00
CA PHE A 66 -5.55 -6.08 -8.90
C PHE A 66 -5.80 -7.27 -7.98
N LEU A 67 -6.40 -7.06 -6.81
CA LEU A 67 -6.83 -8.13 -5.90
C LEU A 67 -7.76 -9.13 -6.60
N ARG A 68 -8.78 -8.66 -7.31
CA ARG A 68 -9.70 -9.54 -8.06
C ARG A 68 -8.97 -10.39 -9.10
N GLN A 69 -7.95 -9.85 -9.77
CA GLN A 69 -7.14 -10.65 -10.71
C GLN A 69 -6.23 -11.64 -9.98
N LEU A 70 -5.65 -11.26 -8.84
CA LEU A 70 -4.85 -12.17 -8.01
C LEU A 70 -5.69 -13.35 -7.52
N GLU A 71 -6.91 -13.12 -7.03
CA GLU A 71 -7.83 -14.19 -6.60
C GLU A 71 -8.15 -15.18 -7.72
N LEU A 72 -8.24 -14.71 -8.97
CA LEU A 72 -8.49 -15.57 -10.13
C LEU A 72 -7.25 -16.38 -10.54
N GLU A 73 -6.04 -15.90 -10.24
CA GLU A 73 -4.80 -16.43 -10.79
C GLU A 73 -3.89 -17.11 -9.76
N GLU A 74 -4.18 -16.97 -8.48
CA GLU A 74 -3.60 -17.75 -7.39
C GLU A 74 -4.54 -18.90 -7.02
N PRO A 75 -4.31 -20.13 -7.52
CA PRO A 75 -5.27 -21.22 -7.38
C PRO A 75 -5.52 -21.66 -5.93
N SER A 76 -4.59 -21.38 -5.01
CA SER A 76 -4.72 -21.68 -3.59
C SER A 76 -5.33 -20.55 -2.76
N GLY A 77 -5.76 -19.46 -3.40
CA GLY A 77 -6.25 -18.26 -2.73
C GLY A 77 -5.12 -17.35 -2.23
N LEU A 78 -5.49 -16.35 -1.43
CA LEU A 78 -4.58 -15.31 -0.93
C LEU A 78 -4.26 -15.44 0.56
N ASP A 79 -5.04 -16.20 1.34
CA ASP A 79 -4.88 -16.37 2.79
C ASP A 79 -3.73 -17.34 3.15
N HIS A 80 -2.48 -16.89 2.94
CA HIS A 80 -1.28 -17.73 3.05
C HIS A 80 -0.33 -17.39 4.19
N ASN A 81 -0.52 -16.26 4.87
CA ASN A 81 0.38 -15.72 5.90
C ASN A 81 -0.39 -15.16 7.09
N TRP A 82 0.34 -14.75 8.14
CA TRP A 82 -0.26 -14.19 9.36
C TRP A 82 -0.12 -12.67 9.49
N VAL A 83 0.61 -12.01 8.57
CA VAL A 83 0.71 -10.54 8.57
C VAL A 83 -0.48 -9.89 7.87
N SER A 84 -0.99 -10.52 6.80
CA SER A 84 -1.97 -9.97 5.89
C SER A 84 -3.06 -10.98 5.53
N CYS A 85 -4.22 -10.48 5.11
CA CYS A 85 -5.22 -11.30 4.41
C CYS A 85 -4.85 -11.59 2.95
N PHE A 86 -3.72 -11.08 2.46
CA PHE A 86 -3.28 -11.21 1.08
C PHE A 86 -1.86 -11.75 1.02
N GLY A 87 -1.65 -12.78 0.20
CA GLY A 87 -0.36 -13.40 -0.06
C GLY A 87 -0.37 -13.99 -1.45
N TYR A 88 0.53 -13.54 -2.30
CA TYR A 88 0.59 -13.95 -3.72
C TYR A 88 2.03 -14.04 -4.20
N ARG A 89 2.24 -14.67 -5.37
CA ARG A 89 3.59 -14.79 -5.93
C ARG A 89 3.97 -13.52 -6.71
N PRO A 90 5.21 -13.02 -6.60
CA PRO A 90 5.65 -11.83 -7.34
C PRO A 90 5.53 -11.99 -8.86
N GLN A 91 5.68 -13.22 -9.38
CA GLN A 91 5.51 -13.49 -10.80
C GLN A 91 4.04 -13.41 -11.26
N THR A 92 3.09 -13.73 -10.38
CA THR A 92 1.65 -13.57 -10.68
C THR A 92 1.33 -12.08 -10.76
N ALA A 93 1.75 -11.31 -9.76
CA ALA A 93 1.62 -9.85 -9.74
C ALA A 93 2.19 -9.21 -11.02
N GLU A 94 3.43 -9.55 -11.37
CA GLU A 94 4.09 -9.05 -12.56
C GLU A 94 3.33 -9.37 -13.85
N ARG A 95 2.93 -10.63 -14.02
CA ARG A 95 2.24 -11.07 -15.22
C ARG A 95 0.90 -10.36 -15.40
N ILE A 96 0.18 -10.09 -14.32
CA ILE A 96 -1.06 -9.31 -14.36
C ILE A 96 -0.77 -7.89 -14.86
N LEU A 97 0.20 -7.21 -14.25
CA LEU A 97 0.54 -5.82 -14.58
C LEU A 97 1.06 -5.66 -16.00
N GLN A 98 1.99 -6.51 -16.45
CA GLN A 98 2.48 -6.50 -17.84
C GLN A 98 1.35 -6.76 -18.83
N ARG A 99 0.44 -7.71 -18.53
CA ARG A 99 -0.69 -8.00 -19.41
C ARG A 99 -1.64 -6.81 -19.52
N TRP A 100 -1.90 -6.11 -18.42
CA TRP A 100 -2.69 -4.88 -18.46
C TRP A 100 -2.00 -3.81 -19.28
N VAL A 101 -0.71 -3.56 -19.05
CA VAL A 101 0.05 -2.56 -19.82
C VAL A 101 0.05 -2.89 -21.31
N ALA A 102 0.28 -4.14 -21.69
CA ALA A 102 0.28 -4.59 -23.08
C ALA A 102 -1.11 -4.54 -23.74
N ALA A 103 -2.19 -4.59 -22.96
CA ALA A 103 -3.56 -4.53 -23.48
C ALA A 103 -4.01 -3.09 -23.80
N GLU A 104 -3.33 -2.07 -23.27
CA GLU A 104 -3.70 -0.66 -23.50
C GLU A 104 -3.04 -0.10 -24.77
N PRO A 105 -3.79 0.17 -25.86
CA PRO A 105 -3.20 0.53 -27.16
C PRO A 105 -2.56 1.92 -27.19
N ARG A 106 -2.88 2.78 -26.21
CA ARG A 106 -2.31 4.13 -26.05
C ARG A 106 -1.13 4.17 -25.09
N LEU A 107 -0.72 3.02 -24.56
CA LEU A 107 0.40 2.92 -23.63
C LEU A 107 1.61 2.29 -24.30
N ASP A 108 2.68 3.07 -24.44
CA ASP A 108 3.99 2.62 -24.89
C ASP A 108 4.92 2.40 -23.69
N TRP A 109 5.25 1.15 -23.39
CA TRP A 109 6.16 0.80 -22.30
C TRP A 109 7.59 0.57 -22.81
N ARG A 110 8.55 1.28 -22.22
CA ARG A 110 9.98 1.24 -22.53
C ARG A 110 10.77 0.80 -21.28
N PRO A 111 11.16 -0.48 -21.17
CA PRO A 111 12.01 -0.95 -20.07
C PRO A 111 13.48 -0.61 -20.32
N HIS A 112 14.33 -0.86 -19.30
CA HIS A 112 15.79 -0.68 -19.37
C HIS A 112 16.23 0.77 -19.65
N CYS A 113 15.50 1.74 -19.10
CA CYS A 113 15.80 3.16 -19.25
C CYS A 113 16.59 3.67 -18.03
N ARG A 114 17.62 4.47 -18.24
CA ARG A 114 18.26 5.25 -17.17
C ARG A 114 17.95 6.72 -17.38
N LEU A 115 17.42 7.38 -16.37
CA LEU A 115 17.17 8.83 -16.41
C LEU A 115 18.51 9.57 -16.32
N GLU A 116 18.76 10.44 -17.30
CA GLU A 116 20.00 11.23 -17.39
C GLU A 116 19.74 12.67 -16.96
N GLN A 117 18.75 13.32 -17.58
CA GLN A 117 18.46 14.73 -17.35
C GLN A 117 16.96 15.04 -17.40
N VAL A 118 16.56 16.06 -16.67
CA VAL A 118 15.23 16.67 -16.74
C VAL A 118 15.39 18.14 -17.11
N HIS A 119 14.76 18.55 -18.20
CA HIS A 119 14.86 19.92 -18.70
C HIS A 119 13.58 20.69 -18.35
N GLY A 120 13.73 21.73 -17.53
CA GLY A 120 12.65 22.65 -17.18
C GLY A 120 12.87 24.06 -17.71
N LYS A 121 11.78 24.78 -17.96
CA LYS A 121 11.81 26.21 -18.30
C LYS A 121 10.56 26.89 -17.74
N GLN A 122 10.74 28.02 -17.04
CA GLN A 122 9.64 28.86 -16.54
C GLN A 122 8.59 28.09 -15.73
N GLY A 123 9.01 27.25 -14.79
CA GLY A 123 8.09 26.50 -13.92
C GLY A 123 7.32 25.38 -14.62
N ARG A 124 7.86 24.84 -15.72
CA ARG A 124 7.32 23.66 -16.44
C ARG A 124 8.44 22.75 -16.90
N LEU A 125 8.22 21.45 -16.85
CA LEU A 125 9.08 20.47 -17.52
C LEU A 125 8.79 20.50 -19.02
N GLN A 126 9.86 20.46 -19.81
CA GLN A 126 9.82 20.44 -21.28
C GLN A 126 10.12 19.05 -21.82
N SER A 127 11.12 18.38 -21.24
CA SER A 127 11.53 17.04 -21.66
C SER A 127 12.34 16.31 -20.61
N VAL A 128 12.33 14.98 -20.69
CA VAL A 128 13.27 14.09 -20.00
C VAL A 128 14.22 13.46 -21.02
N GLU A 129 15.48 13.30 -20.64
CA GLU A 129 16.49 12.56 -21.38
C GLU A 129 16.77 11.25 -20.67
N ILE A 130 16.73 10.16 -21.44
CA ILE A 130 17.02 8.82 -20.96
C ILE A 130 18.11 8.17 -21.80
N HIS A 131 18.88 7.28 -21.18
CA HIS A 131 19.73 6.33 -21.88
C HIS A 131 19.02 4.97 -21.94
N SER A 132 18.89 4.42 -23.16
CA SER A 132 18.27 3.13 -23.44
C SER A 132 19.20 2.24 -24.28
N ALA A 133 18.72 1.07 -24.70
CA ALA A 133 19.43 0.22 -25.67
C ALA A 133 19.69 0.92 -27.02
N ASN A 134 18.92 1.96 -27.35
CA ASN A 134 19.09 2.75 -28.57
C ASN A 134 20.04 3.96 -28.37
N GLY A 135 20.67 4.09 -27.21
CA GLY A 135 21.46 5.26 -26.82
C GLY A 135 20.60 6.31 -26.12
N VAL A 136 20.98 7.57 -26.26
CA VAL A 136 20.30 8.70 -25.62
C VAL A 136 19.05 9.08 -26.40
N GLU A 137 17.89 9.05 -25.74
CA GLU A 137 16.58 9.41 -26.26
C GLU A 137 15.97 10.56 -25.42
N SER A 138 15.20 11.44 -26.05
CA SER A 138 14.56 12.57 -25.38
C SER A 138 13.06 12.57 -25.63
N PHE A 139 12.28 12.71 -24.57
CA PHE A 139 10.82 12.69 -24.56
C PHE A 139 10.27 14.01 -24.02
N SER A 140 9.45 14.70 -24.80
CA SER A 140 8.67 15.86 -24.34
C SER A 140 7.24 15.44 -24.02
N ALA A 141 6.60 16.11 -23.06
CA ALA A 141 5.22 15.84 -22.70
C ALA A 141 4.47 17.07 -22.22
N ASP A 142 3.15 17.03 -22.33
CA ASP A 142 2.27 18.04 -21.75
C ASP A 142 2.24 17.90 -20.22
N VAL A 143 2.17 16.66 -19.72
CA VAL A 143 2.26 16.32 -18.29
C VAL A 143 3.30 15.23 -18.04
N PHE A 144 4.07 15.40 -16.97
CA PHE A 144 5.00 14.41 -16.45
C PHE A 144 4.49 13.83 -15.13
N VAL A 145 4.65 12.51 -14.96
CA VAL A 145 4.30 11.81 -13.73
C VAL A 145 5.57 11.19 -13.14
N ASP A 146 5.85 11.51 -11.87
CA ASP A 146 6.89 10.81 -11.11
C ASP A 146 6.26 9.64 -10.33
N GLY A 147 6.51 8.43 -10.84
CA GLY A 147 6.10 7.16 -10.27
C GLY A 147 7.27 6.33 -9.75
N SER A 148 8.38 6.99 -9.38
CA SER A 148 9.58 6.34 -8.84
C SER A 148 9.60 6.33 -7.31
N ASP A 149 10.17 5.28 -6.71
CA ASP A 149 10.20 5.10 -5.25
C ASP A 149 10.98 6.18 -4.48
N LEU A 150 11.90 6.90 -5.13
CA LEU A 150 12.77 7.91 -4.52
C LEU A 150 12.59 9.33 -5.08
N GLY A 151 11.57 9.54 -5.93
CA GLY A 151 11.30 10.84 -6.54
C GLY A 151 12.43 11.30 -7.46
N ASP A 152 12.74 10.50 -8.47
CA ASP A 152 13.85 10.71 -9.40
C ASP A 152 13.63 11.92 -10.32
N LEU A 153 12.41 12.16 -10.83
CA LEU A 153 12.13 13.38 -11.59
C LEU A 153 12.22 14.58 -10.67
N LEU A 154 11.67 14.47 -9.46
CA LEU A 154 11.76 15.50 -8.44
C LEU A 154 13.22 15.87 -8.15
N ALA A 155 14.11 14.88 -8.00
CA ALA A 155 15.53 15.06 -7.74
C ALA A 155 16.30 15.81 -8.83
N LEU A 156 15.90 15.63 -10.10
CA LEU A 156 16.55 16.27 -11.26
C LEU A 156 15.80 17.52 -11.74
N SER A 157 14.65 17.82 -11.16
CA SER A 157 13.88 19.02 -11.43
C SER A 157 14.31 20.19 -10.54
N SER A 158 13.71 21.37 -10.77
CA SER A 158 13.86 22.53 -9.88
C SER A 158 12.82 22.58 -8.76
N ALA A 159 11.98 21.55 -8.60
CA ALA A 159 10.94 21.55 -7.58
C ALA A 159 11.55 21.35 -6.18
N PRO A 160 11.13 22.15 -5.18
CA PRO A 160 11.58 21.96 -3.82
C PRO A 160 10.99 20.67 -3.22
N PHE A 161 11.79 19.98 -2.41
CA PHE A 161 11.39 18.75 -1.73
C PHE A 161 11.96 18.69 -0.31
N ARG A 162 11.34 17.87 0.52
CA ARG A 162 11.79 17.50 1.87
C ARG A 162 12.42 16.11 1.84
N TRP A 163 13.36 15.88 2.75
CA TRP A 163 13.98 14.60 2.98
C TRP A 163 14.29 14.44 4.46
N GLY A 164 13.86 13.32 5.03
CA GLY A 164 13.99 13.01 6.44
C GLY A 164 13.08 13.81 7.36
N TRP A 165 13.49 14.03 8.60
CA TRP A 165 12.57 14.45 9.66
C TRP A 165 12.12 15.91 9.56
N GLU A 166 10.84 16.15 9.87
CA GLU A 166 10.31 17.47 10.16
C GLU A 166 10.06 17.63 11.67
N ALA A 167 10.24 18.86 12.16
CA ALA A 167 10.06 19.18 13.56
C ALA A 167 8.58 19.29 13.93
N LYS A 168 8.24 18.87 15.15
CA LYS A 168 6.90 18.97 15.73
C LYS A 168 6.32 20.38 15.61
N GLU A 169 7.14 21.40 15.77
CA GLU A 169 6.76 22.81 15.75
C GLU A 169 6.23 23.29 14.38
N ILE A 170 6.48 22.54 13.30
CA ILE A 170 6.02 22.91 11.95
C ILE A 170 4.50 22.69 11.81
N TRP A 171 3.99 21.58 12.33
CA TRP A 171 2.58 21.16 12.13
C TRP A 171 1.86 20.68 13.40
N ASP A 172 2.52 20.73 14.57
CA ASP A 172 2.03 20.18 15.84
C ASP A 172 1.65 18.69 15.70
N GLU A 173 2.51 17.92 15.02
CA GLU A 173 2.36 16.47 14.89
C GLU A 173 2.75 15.80 16.23
N PRO A 174 1.87 14.98 16.82
CA PRO A 174 2.09 14.47 18.16
C PRO A 174 3.34 13.59 18.27
N SER A 175 3.64 12.80 17.23
CA SER A 175 4.75 11.84 17.21
C SER A 175 6.05 12.41 16.62
N ALA A 176 6.02 13.62 16.06
CA ALA A 176 7.22 14.25 15.52
C ALA A 176 8.19 14.67 16.64
N PRO A 177 9.52 14.60 16.42
CA PRO A 177 10.50 15.10 17.37
C PRO A 177 10.48 16.64 17.43
N GLU A 178 10.85 17.20 18.58
CA GLU A 178 11.08 18.65 18.71
C GLU A 178 12.31 19.07 17.89
N GLN A 179 12.31 20.30 17.39
CA GLN A 179 13.44 20.89 16.65
C GLN A 179 14.76 20.76 17.43
N SER A 180 14.71 20.97 18.75
CA SER A 180 15.88 20.85 19.64
C SER A 180 16.52 19.46 19.60
N ARG A 181 15.71 18.40 19.45
CA ARG A 181 16.19 17.03 19.34
C ARG A 181 16.78 16.76 17.96
N LEU A 182 16.16 17.24 16.88
CA LEU A 182 16.69 17.10 15.52
C LEU A 182 18.10 17.69 15.38
N GLU A 183 18.40 18.76 16.10
CA GLU A 183 19.71 19.44 16.06
C GLU A 183 20.79 18.77 16.93
N SER A 184 20.39 18.08 18.00
CA SER A 184 21.31 17.61 19.05
C SER A 184 21.50 16.09 19.11
N ASP A 185 20.53 15.32 18.64
CA ASP A 185 20.53 13.86 18.71
C ASP A 185 21.08 13.27 17.40
N ALA A 186 22.19 12.55 17.49
CA ALA A 186 22.86 11.94 16.33
C ALA A 186 21.96 10.94 15.59
N PHE A 187 20.96 10.36 16.28
CA PHE A 187 20.00 9.43 15.70
C PHE A 187 19.36 9.96 14.41
N PHE A 188 18.95 11.23 14.37
CA PHE A 188 18.25 11.78 13.20
C PHE A 188 19.16 12.02 12.00
N GLN A 189 20.48 12.17 12.24
CA GLN A 189 21.48 12.26 11.18
C GLN A 189 21.84 10.87 10.66
N GLU A 190 21.94 9.88 11.55
CA GLU A 190 22.25 8.49 11.20
C GLU A 190 21.08 7.76 10.55
N GLN A 191 19.85 8.09 10.98
CA GLN A 191 18.58 7.52 10.51
C GLN A 191 17.72 8.63 9.89
N PRO A 192 18.15 9.19 8.74
CA PRO A 192 17.41 10.28 8.11
C PRO A 192 16.04 9.81 7.62
N ILE A 193 15.88 8.54 7.30
CA ILE A 193 14.63 7.94 6.80
C ILE A 193 14.35 6.61 7.51
N GLN A 194 13.15 6.07 7.30
CA GLN A 194 12.82 4.72 7.73
C GLN A 194 13.68 3.66 7.03
N SER A 195 13.97 2.58 7.75
CA SER A 195 14.82 1.46 7.33
C SER A 195 14.26 0.77 6.09
N PRO A 196 14.94 0.79 4.93
CA PRO A 196 14.53 0.02 3.77
C PRO A 196 14.89 -1.46 3.96
N THR A 197 14.32 -2.30 3.10
CA THR A 197 14.57 -3.75 3.14
C THR A 197 14.84 -4.26 1.74
N TRP A 198 15.89 -5.05 1.55
CA TRP A 198 16.02 -5.83 0.33
C TRP A 198 15.35 -7.18 0.55
N VAL A 199 14.15 -7.36 0.00
CA VAL A 199 13.42 -8.63 0.22
C VAL A 199 14.21 -9.78 -0.39
N VAL A 200 14.33 -10.85 0.40
CA VAL A 200 14.84 -12.14 -0.05
C VAL A 200 13.74 -13.19 0.14
N MET A 201 13.60 -14.07 -0.85
CA MET A 201 12.59 -15.11 -0.88
C MET A 201 13.18 -16.41 -0.39
N GLY A 202 12.52 -17.02 0.59
CA GLY A 202 12.77 -18.38 1.02
C GLY A 202 11.79 -19.37 0.36
N GLN A 203 12.14 -20.65 0.38
CA GLN A 203 11.28 -21.76 0.00
C GLN A 203 11.18 -22.73 1.18
N LEU A 204 9.95 -22.99 1.62
CA LEU A 204 9.65 -24.00 2.64
C LEU A 204 9.71 -25.42 2.08
N HIS A 205 10.27 -26.31 2.88
CA HIS A 205 10.35 -27.75 2.65
C HIS A 205 9.44 -28.49 3.62
N GLY A 206 8.19 -28.69 3.20
CA GLY A 206 7.15 -29.34 4.01
C GLY A 206 6.31 -28.35 4.84
N GLU A 207 5.14 -28.82 5.27
CA GLU A 207 4.14 -27.98 5.95
C GLU A 207 4.31 -27.92 7.46
N LEU A 208 4.96 -28.93 8.06
CA LEU A 208 5.17 -28.99 9.49
C LEU A 208 6.49 -28.33 9.86
N ALA A 209 6.42 -27.33 10.73
CA ALA A 209 7.61 -26.74 11.33
C ALA A 209 8.41 -27.80 12.11
N PRO A 210 9.75 -27.70 12.12
CA PRO A 210 10.59 -28.57 12.92
C PRO A 210 10.22 -28.44 14.40
N ARG A 211 10.06 -29.58 15.10
CA ARG A 211 9.62 -29.62 16.51
C ARG A 211 10.54 -28.86 17.46
N HIS A 212 11.82 -28.70 17.10
CA HIS A 212 12.80 -27.90 17.82
C HIS A 212 13.67 -27.17 16.79
N ALA A 213 13.97 -25.90 17.06
CA ALA A 213 15.00 -25.19 16.32
C ALA A 213 16.35 -25.90 16.53
N ALA A 214 17.14 -26.03 15.47
CA ALA A 214 18.48 -26.60 15.53
C ALA A 214 19.45 -25.67 16.28
N ALA A 215 19.22 -24.35 16.19
CA ALA A 215 19.97 -23.31 16.87
C ALA A 215 19.14 -22.01 16.97
N ILE A 216 19.69 -20.98 17.62
CA ILE A 216 19.24 -19.60 17.47
C ILE A 216 19.91 -19.03 16.20
N PRO A 217 19.29 -18.10 15.43
CA PRO A 217 19.98 -17.45 14.34
C PRO A 217 21.30 -16.82 14.79
N ARG A 218 22.31 -16.81 13.92
CA ARG A 218 23.61 -16.20 14.21
C ARG A 218 23.52 -14.67 14.27
N ILE A 219 24.42 -14.04 15.02
CA ILE A 219 24.63 -12.58 15.03
C ILE A 219 24.82 -12.07 13.59
N PRO A 220 24.18 -10.97 13.17
CA PRO A 220 23.41 -10.01 14.00
C PRO A 220 21.91 -10.35 14.19
N PHE A 221 21.46 -11.53 13.79
CA PHE A 221 20.02 -11.89 13.76
C PHE A 221 19.55 -12.70 14.98
N ASP A 222 20.36 -12.83 16.02
CA ASP A 222 20.13 -13.73 17.16
C ASP A 222 18.84 -13.43 17.93
N ARG A 223 18.29 -12.22 17.78
CA ARG A 223 17.01 -11.83 18.38
C ARG A 223 15.83 -11.82 17.42
N SER A 224 16.04 -12.11 16.14
CA SER A 224 14.98 -12.10 15.12
C SER A 224 13.81 -13.04 15.38
N THR A 225 14.03 -14.05 16.21
CA THR A 225 13.02 -15.05 16.61
C THR A 225 12.53 -14.87 18.05
N ALA A 226 13.01 -13.86 18.79
CA ALA A 226 12.72 -13.69 20.20
C ALA A 226 11.24 -13.41 20.48
N SER A 227 10.59 -12.58 19.65
CA SER A 227 9.20 -12.14 19.88
C SER A 227 8.15 -13.20 19.50
N PHE A 228 8.40 -13.97 18.43
CA PHE A 228 7.39 -14.84 17.83
C PHE A 228 7.81 -16.30 17.68
N GLY A 229 9.06 -16.63 17.95
CA GLY A 229 9.64 -17.94 17.70
C GLY A 229 9.93 -18.19 16.21
N LEU A 230 10.73 -19.22 15.95
CA LEU A 230 11.24 -19.54 14.61
C LEU A 230 10.14 -19.75 13.56
N GLU A 231 9.10 -20.51 13.92
CA GLU A 231 8.01 -20.86 13.00
C GLU A 231 7.29 -19.62 12.49
N LYS A 232 6.88 -18.72 13.40
CA LYS A 232 6.18 -17.49 13.01
C LYS A 232 7.09 -16.51 12.30
N THR A 233 8.36 -16.37 12.70
CA THR A 233 9.32 -15.53 11.97
C THR A 233 9.46 -15.99 10.51
N ILE A 234 9.60 -17.30 10.27
CA ILE A 234 9.70 -17.84 8.90
C ILE A 234 8.37 -17.71 8.15
N THR A 235 7.23 -17.97 8.79
CA THR A 235 5.93 -17.99 8.11
C THR A 235 5.25 -16.62 8.02
N TYR A 236 5.93 -15.56 8.50
CA TYR A 236 5.46 -14.17 8.49
C TYR A 236 4.87 -13.74 7.18
N GLY A 237 5.62 -13.89 6.10
CA GLY A 237 5.22 -13.54 4.74
C GLY A 237 5.08 -14.77 3.86
N ARG A 238 4.49 -15.86 4.37
CA ARG A 238 4.28 -17.06 3.54
C ARG A 238 3.31 -16.78 2.38
N LEU A 239 3.68 -17.29 1.20
CA LEU A 239 3.00 -17.08 -0.06
C LEU A 239 2.55 -18.44 -0.65
N PRO A 240 1.76 -18.45 -1.74
CA PRO A 240 1.41 -19.67 -2.46
C PRO A 240 2.64 -20.50 -2.83
N SER A 241 2.44 -21.83 -2.91
CA SER A 241 3.50 -22.82 -3.23
C SER A 241 4.64 -22.95 -2.19
N GLY A 242 4.45 -22.41 -0.98
CA GLY A 242 5.44 -22.50 0.11
C GLY A 242 6.60 -21.52 -0.03
N LEU A 243 6.49 -20.55 -0.94
CA LEU A 243 7.40 -19.41 -1.00
C LEU A 243 7.22 -18.54 0.26
N VAL A 244 8.27 -17.87 0.70
CA VAL A 244 8.28 -17.02 1.90
C VAL A 244 8.96 -15.70 1.59
N MET A 245 8.25 -14.60 1.80
CA MET A 245 8.81 -13.26 1.77
C MET A 245 9.50 -12.95 3.11
N LEU A 246 10.83 -12.79 3.09
CA LEU A 246 11.58 -12.28 4.24
C LEU A 246 11.73 -10.76 4.12
N ASN A 247 10.89 -10.06 4.90
CA ASN A 247 10.87 -8.61 5.09
C ASN A 247 10.61 -8.35 6.58
N TRP A 248 11.65 -8.49 7.41
CA TRP A 248 11.50 -8.63 8.86
C TRP A 248 12.20 -7.49 9.63
N PRO A 249 11.44 -6.61 10.31
CA PRO A 249 11.99 -5.43 10.97
C PRO A 249 12.61 -5.70 12.34
N LEU A 250 12.22 -6.78 13.03
CA LEU A 250 12.64 -7.09 14.40
C LEU A 250 14.03 -7.72 14.42
N GLU A 251 15.07 -6.95 14.14
CA GLU A 251 16.46 -7.42 14.05
C GLU A 251 16.64 -8.49 12.95
N GLY A 252 15.88 -8.35 11.85
CA GLY A 252 15.97 -9.16 10.65
C GLY A 252 16.75 -8.46 9.53
N ASN A 253 16.16 -8.41 8.34
CA ASN A 253 16.82 -7.90 7.14
C ASN A 253 16.50 -6.45 6.79
N ASP A 254 15.82 -5.71 7.65
CA ASP A 254 15.80 -4.24 7.55
C ASP A 254 17.24 -3.71 7.63
N TRP A 255 17.51 -2.63 6.88
CA TRP A 255 18.84 -2.05 6.74
C TRP A 255 18.89 -0.64 7.33
N HIS A 256 19.96 -0.35 8.06
CA HIS A 256 20.06 0.89 8.86
C HIS A 256 21.30 1.75 8.53
N ASN A 257 22.23 1.23 7.72
CA ASN A 257 23.56 1.84 7.60
C ASN A 257 23.71 2.71 6.35
N GLY A 258 24.17 3.95 6.52
CA GLY A 258 24.54 4.83 5.40
C GLY A 258 23.38 5.12 4.44
N LEU A 259 22.18 5.38 4.98
CA LEU A 259 20.96 5.58 4.21
C LEU A 259 20.98 6.85 3.33
N ASP A 260 21.81 7.84 3.68
CA ASP A 260 22.09 9.03 2.87
C ASP A 260 22.65 8.68 1.47
N ARG A 261 23.38 7.57 1.37
CA ARG A 261 23.95 7.07 0.10
C ARG A 261 22.88 6.76 -0.93
N ALA A 262 21.64 6.48 -0.53
CA ALA A 262 20.51 6.24 -1.42
C ALA A 262 20.25 7.42 -2.37
N LEU A 263 20.54 8.64 -1.92
CA LEU A 263 20.34 9.87 -2.69
C LEU A 263 21.61 10.41 -3.34
N SER A 264 22.76 9.75 -3.17
CA SER A 264 24.02 10.15 -3.79
C SER A 264 23.82 10.33 -5.30
N ALA A 265 24.41 11.36 -5.90
CA ALA A 265 24.42 11.53 -7.36
C ALA A 265 25.29 10.47 -8.04
N ASP A 266 26.27 9.92 -7.33
CA ASP A 266 27.18 8.88 -7.80
C ASP A 266 26.50 7.51 -7.80
N GLY A 267 26.36 6.92 -8.99
CA GLY A 267 25.78 5.60 -9.18
C GLY A 267 26.58 4.47 -8.54
N GLU A 268 27.90 4.59 -8.40
CA GLU A 268 28.74 3.59 -7.75
C GLU A 268 28.48 3.55 -6.24
N VAL A 269 28.28 4.73 -5.62
CA VAL A 269 27.92 4.83 -4.20
C VAL A 269 26.57 4.15 -3.92
N ARG A 270 25.57 4.40 -4.78
CA ARG A 270 24.26 3.74 -4.70
C ARG A 270 24.37 2.23 -4.92
N ALA A 271 25.18 1.79 -5.88
CA ALA A 271 25.40 0.37 -6.16
C ALA A 271 26.10 -0.35 -4.98
N GLY A 272 27.03 0.31 -4.29
CA GLY A 272 27.65 -0.22 -3.08
C GLY A 272 26.63 -0.45 -1.97
N LEU A 273 25.73 0.52 -1.72
CA LEU A 273 24.67 0.38 -0.73
C LEU A 273 23.76 -0.81 -1.07
N ALA A 274 23.37 -0.94 -2.34
CA ALA A 274 22.56 -2.06 -2.82
C ALA A 274 23.24 -3.41 -2.57
N GLN A 275 24.55 -3.53 -2.84
CA GLN A 275 25.30 -4.78 -2.60
C GLN A 275 25.35 -5.15 -1.12
N GLU A 276 25.52 -4.16 -0.23
CA GLU A 276 25.53 -4.36 1.22
C GLU A 276 24.16 -4.84 1.73
N MET A 277 23.07 -4.18 1.30
CA MET A 277 21.69 -4.58 1.65
C MET A 277 21.34 -6.00 1.15
N GLN A 278 21.72 -6.32 -0.09
CA GLN A 278 21.52 -7.67 -0.67
C GLN A 278 22.32 -8.72 0.10
N ARG A 279 23.55 -8.40 0.52
CA ARG A 279 24.37 -9.32 1.32
C ARG A 279 23.72 -9.59 2.68
N HIS A 280 23.35 -8.53 3.40
CA HIS A 280 22.68 -8.61 4.70
C HIS A 280 21.43 -9.49 4.66
N SER A 281 20.58 -9.28 3.66
CA SER A 281 19.34 -10.04 3.50
C SER A 281 19.59 -11.52 3.23
N LYS A 282 20.60 -11.86 2.41
CA LYS A 282 21.00 -13.25 2.21
C LYS A 282 21.61 -13.89 3.44
N ASP A 283 22.38 -13.13 4.20
CA ASP A 283 22.95 -13.62 5.44
C ASP A 283 21.86 -13.92 6.48
N PHE A 284 20.74 -13.18 6.46
CA PHE A 284 19.53 -13.45 7.25
C PHE A 284 18.85 -14.76 6.82
N LEU A 285 18.59 -14.93 5.52
CA LEU A 285 18.03 -16.18 4.99
C LEU A 285 18.92 -17.39 5.36
N ALA A 286 20.24 -17.28 5.19
CA ALA A 286 21.17 -18.35 5.55
C ALA A 286 21.15 -18.67 7.05
N ALA A 287 20.99 -17.65 7.91
CA ALA A 287 20.83 -17.86 9.36
C ALA A 287 19.55 -18.61 9.70
N LEU A 288 18.44 -18.31 9.01
CA LEU A 288 17.16 -19.03 9.18
C LEU A 288 17.22 -20.46 8.63
N GLU A 289 17.88 -20.67 7.49
CA GLU A 289 18.11 -22.00 6.91
C GLU A 289 18.91 -22.88 7.89
N GLU A 290 20.02 -22.37 8.43
CA GLU A 290 20.86 -23.07 9.41
C GLU A 290 20.07 -23.41 10.69
N CYS A 291 19.42 -22.42 11.30
CA CYS A 291 18.78 -22.61 12.60
C CYS A 291 17.49 -23.43 12.53
N SER A 292 16.86 -23.49 11.35
CA SER A 292 15.70 -24.35 11.08
C SER A 292 16.06 -25.77 10.65
N GLY A 293 17.35 -26.08 10.50
CA GLY A 293 17.80 -27.39 10.02
C GLY A 293 17.39 -27.66 8.57
N GLY A 294 17.33 -26.61 7.74
CA GLY A 294 16.96 -26.69 6.32
C GLY A 294 15.46 -26.73 6.04
N TRP A 295 14.60 -26.35 6.99
CA TRP A 295 13.16 -26.22 6.74
C TRP A 295 12.84 -25.12 5.73
N ILE A 296 13.64 -24.05 5.73
CA ILE A 296 13.65 -23.02 4.69
C ILE A 296 14.99 -23.06 3.95
N SER A 297 14.98 -22.76 2.65
CA SER A 297 16.17 -22.53 1.82
C SER A 297 15.94 -21.37 0.85
N ALA A 298 16.90 -21.02 0.01
CA ALA A 298 16.72 -20.01 -1.03
C ALA A 298 15.57 -20.32 -2.00
N GLY A 299 14.66 -19.36 -2.16
CA GLY A 299 13.53 -19.44 -3.07
C GLY A 299 13.88 -19.11 -4.52
N ASN A 300 12.93 -19.38 -5.41
CA ASN A 300 13.04 -19.07 -6.84
C ASN A 300 11.85 -18.21 -7.27
N ALA A 301 12.00 -16.90 -7.14
CA ALA A 301 10.95 -15.91 -7.34
C ALA A 301 11.24 -14.93 -8.48
N PHE A 302 12.51 -14.59 -8.66
CA PHE A 302 12.95 -13.50 -9.53
C PHE A 302 13.88 -14.00 -10.64
N PRO A 303 14.01 -13.26 -11.75
CA PRO A 303 14.94 -13.59 -12.81
C PRO A 303 16.36 -13.19 -12.42
N GLY A 304 17.34 -13.82 -13.06
CA GLY A 304 18.75 -13.47 -12.90
C GLY A 304 19.57 -14.54 -12.18
N ALA A 305 20.78 -14.16 -11.76
CA ALA A 305 21.76 -15.09 -11.20
C ALA A 305 21.39 -15.58 -9.78
N ASP A 306 20.61 -14.78 -9.05
CA ASP A 306 20.16 -15.08 -7.70
C ASP A 306 18.64 -14.89 -7.63
N PRO A 307 17.85 -15.93 -7.95
CA PRO A 307 16.40 -15.82 -8.07
C PRO A 307 15.69 -15.66 -6.72
N SER A 308 16.42 -15.71 -5.61
CA SER A 308 15.89 -15.47 -4.27
C SER A 308 15.77 -13.98 -3.96
N LEU A 309 16.60 -13.13 -4.56
CA LEU A 309 16.62 -11.70 -4.27
C LEU A 309 15.63 -10.92 -5.12
N ALA A 310 14.88 -10.01 -4.48
CA ALA A 310 14.09 -9.02 -5.18
C ALA A 310 14.95 -8.17 -6.14
N LEU A 311 14.31 -7.59 -7.16
CA LEU A 311 15.00 -6.85 -8.22
C LEU A 311 15.36 -5.41 -7.82
N MET A 312 14.71 -4.90 -6.77
CA MET A 312 14.97 -3.59 -6.20
C MET A 312 14.69 -3.62 -4.69
N PRO A 313 15.25 -2.70 -3.89
CA PRO A 313 14.92 -2.61 -2.48
C PRO A 313 13.51 -2.04 -2.30
N TYR A 314 12.87 -2.45 -1.21
CA TYR A 314 11.69 -1.78 -0.70
C TYR A 314 12.10 -0.52 0.07
N TRP A 315 11.98 0.62 -0.58
CA TRP A 315 12.11 1.93 0.08
C TRP A 315 10.83 2.26 0.82
N ARG A 316 10.93 2.61 2.10
CA ARG A 316 9.77 3.05 2.90
C ARG A 316 9.49 4.54 2.73
N GLU A 317 10.46 5.32 2.30
CA GLU A 317 10.37 6.77 2.22
C GLU A 317 11.08 7.29 0.98
N SER A 318 10.52 8.37 0.41
CA SER A 318 11.02 9.06 -0.78
C SER A 318 11.47 10.48 -0.42
N ARG A 319 12.16 11.16 -1.36
CA ARG A 319 12.06 12.62 -1.44
C ARG A 319 10.59 13.00 -1.53
N ARG A 320 10.13 13.93 -0.68
CA ARG A 320 8.72 14.33 -0.60
C ARG A 320 8.53 15.73 -1.18
N LEU A 321 7.68 15.83 -2.19
CA LEU A 321 7.36 17.10 -2.85
C LEU A 321 6.89 18.14 -1.82
N MET A 322 7.35 19.39 -1.97
CA MET A 322 6.67 20.53 -1.34
C MET A 322 5.49 20.94 -2.24
N GLY A 323 4.35 20.31 -1.99
CA GLY A 323 3.11 20.51 -2.76
C GLY A 323 2.26 21.67 -2.22
N ARG A 324 1.09 21.86 -2.81
CA ARG A 324 0.11 22.89 -2.38
C ARG A 324 -0.43 22.65 -0.98
N THR A 325 -0.59 21.38 -0.60
CA THR A 325 -0.92 20.95 0.76
C THR A 325 0.03 19.83 1.16
N THR A 326 0.41 19.76 2.43
CA THR A 326 1.15 18.62 2.99
C THR A 326 0.23 17.80 3.87
N VAL A 327 0.11 16.50 3.60
CA VAL A 327 -0.59 15.55 4.48
C VAL A 327 0.30 15.29 5.70
N THR A 328 -0.27 15.47 6.89
CA THR A 328 0.40 15.33 8.19
C THR A 328 -0.24 14.21 9.00
N GLU A 329 0.42 13.78 10.07
CA GLU A 329 -0.07 12.75 10.98
C GLU A 329 -1.46 13.10 11.52
N ARG A 330 -1.73 14.39 11.74
CA ARG A 330 -3.04 14.89 12.20
C ARG A 330 -4.18 14.57 11.23
N ASP A 331 -3.88 14.52 9.94
CA ASP A 331 -4.86 14.15 8.90
C ASP A 331 -5.16 12.65 8.90
N LEU A 332 -4.27 11.86 9.50
CA LEU A 332 -4.36 10.40 9.58
C LEU A 332 -5.07 9.91 10.84
N LEU A 333 -4.92 10.65 11.95
CA LEU A 333 -5.39 10.24 13.27
C LEU A 333 -6.91 10.29 13.38
N PRO A 334 -7.52 9.39 14.19
CA PRO A 334 -8.95 9.42 14.42
C PRO A 334 -9.38 10.77 15.04
N ILE A 335 -10.53 11.30 14.61
CA ILE A 335 -11.04 12.60 15.06
C ILE A 335 -11.27 12.64 16.59
N SER A 336 -11.60 11.50 17.17
CA SER A 336 -11.73 11.29 18.61
C SER A 336 -11.34 9.85 18.95
N THR A 337 -11.20 9.54 20.24
CA THR A 337 -10.85 8.19 20.71
C THR A 337 -11.85 7.10 20.33
N GLN A 338 -13.10 7.48 19.99
CA GLN A 338 -14.15 6.56 19.54
C GLN A 338 -14.37 6.60 18.03
N ALA A 339 -13.77 7.55 17.32
CA ALA A 339 -13.96 7.72 15.88
C ALA A 339 -13.31 6.57 15.10
N MET A 340 -13.97 6.14 14.04
CA MET A 340 -13.47 5.15 13.10
C MET A 340 -12.83 5.76 11.86
N ARG A 341 -12.69 7.09 11.77
CA ARG A 341 -12.01 7.76 10.65
C ARG A 341 -11.24 9.01 11.11
N GLY A 342 -10.26 9.39 10.30
CA GLY A 342 -9.60 10.69 10.37
C GLY A 342 -10.45 11.83 9.78
N PRO A 343 -9.97 13.08 9.89
CA PRO A 343 -10.67 14.25 9.35
C PRO A 343 -10.85 14.17 7.83
N LEU A 344 -11.86 14.90 7.31
CA LEU A 344 -12.00 15.11 5.87
C LEU A 344 -11.25 16.38 5.47
N PRO A 345 -10.50 16.39 4.36
CA PRO A 345 -9.93 17.62 3.84
C PRO A 345 -11.06 18.44 3.21
N ILE A 346 -11.36 19.59 3.81
CA ILE A 346 -12.42 20.51 3.38
C ILE A 346 -11.77 21.83 2.94
N ASP A 347 -12.10 22.31 1.75
CA ASP A 347 -11.60 23.58 1.23
C ASP A 347 -12.32 24.79 1.86
N ALA A 348 -11.87 26.00 1.50
CA ALA A 348 -12.45 27.24 1.99
C ALA A 348 -13.91 27.47 1.54
N GLN A 349 -14.43 26.70 0.59
CA GLN A 349 -15.81 26.72 0.12
C GLN A 349 -16.67 25.64 0.78
N GLY A 350 -16.11 24.86 1.72
CA GLY A 350 -16.82 23.78 2.40
C GLY A 350 -16.88 22.47 1.61
N ARG A 351 -16.11 22.33 0.53
CA ARG A 351 -16.13 21.15 -0.34
C ARG A 351 -15.04 20.16 0.07
N CYS A 352 -15.34 18.87 0.02
CA CYS A 352 -14.35 17.84 0.31
C CYS A 352 -13.40 17.63 -0.87
N THR A 353 -12.09 17.72 -0.63
CA THR A 353 -11.05 17.62 -1.68
C THR A 353 -10.36 16.25 -1.72
N SER A 354 -10.88 15.26 -0.99
CA SER A 354 -10.34 13.91 -0.93
C SER A 354 -10.42 13.22 -2.29
N ILE A 355 -9.33 12.56 -2.71
CA ILE A 355 -9.25 11.79 -3.95
C ILE A 355 -8.89 10.32 -3.74
N ALA A 356 -8.49 9.95 -2.52
CA ALA A 356 -8.17 8.58 -2.15
C ALA A 356 -8.33 8.41 -0.64
N VAL A 357 -8.65 7.19 -0.23
CA VAL A 357 -8.68 6.77 1.17
C VAL A 357 -7.48 5.86 1.42
N GLY A 358 -6.77 6.07 2.52
CA GLY A 358 -5.74 5.15 3.04
C GLY A 358 -6.19 4.56 4.38
N THR A 359 -5.77 3.33 4.71
CA THR A 359 -6.23 2.65 5.94
C THR A 359 -5.15 1.94 6.73
N TYR A 360 -3.87 2.12 6.40
CA TYR A 360 -2.80 1.45 7.12
C TYR A 360 -2.56 2.10 8.48
N ALA A 361 -2.18 1.32 9.50
CA ALA A 361 -1.77 1.89 10.79
C ALA A 361 -0.52 2.78 10.60
N ASN A 362 -0.23 3.68 11.54
CA ASN A 362 1.05 4.39 11.46
C ASN A 362 2.14 3.45 11.96
N ASP A 363 3.17 3.22 11.15
CA ASP A 363 4.22 2.24 11.41
C ASP A 363 5.56 2.73 10.84
N HIS A 364 6.57 2.76 11.70
CA HIS A 364 7.88 3.34 11.46
C HIS A 364 8.97 2.38 11.92
N HIS A 365 9.99 2.17 11.08
CA HIS A 365 11.09 1.27 11.40
C HIS A 365 12.44 1.99 11.42
N TYR A 366 13.08 1.95 12.58
CA TYR A 366 14.44 2.42 12.84
C TYR A 366 15.16 1.39 13.71
N PRO A 367 16.50 1.40 13.79
CA PRO A 367 17.19 0.58 14.78
C PRO A 367 16.83 1.01 16.21
N GLY A 368 16.67 0.04 17.12
CA GLY A 368 16.38 0.28 18.54
C GLY A 368 14.92 0.02 18.91
N ASP A 369 14.46 0.70 19.95
CA ASP A 369 13.08 0.59 20.45
C ASP A 369 12.08 1.23 19.47
N ASP A 370 10.83 0.74 19.48
CA ASP A 370 9.75 1.27 18.66
C ASP A 370 9.55 2.79 18.88
N TRP A 371 9.36 3.52 17.77
CA TRP A 371 9.07 4.95 17.85
C TRP A 371 7.67 5.18 18.46
N PRO A 372 7.51 6.11 19.42
CA PRO A 372 6.24 6.30 20.11
C PRO A 372 5.23 7.05 19.22
N LEU A 373 4.52 6.29 18.39
CA LEU A 373 3.50 6.81 17.48
C LEU A 373 2.14 7.02 18.16
N ALA A 374 1.43 8.06 17.75
CA ALA A 374 0.06 8.30 18.14
C ALA A 374 -0.85 7.16 17.66
N PRO A 375 -1.79 6.65 18.49
CA PRO A 375 -2.63 5.51 18.14
C PRO A 375 -3.47 5.77 16.88
N LYS A 376 -3.32 4.89 15.89
CA LYS A 376 -4.00 4.99 14.60
C LYS A 376 -4.59 3.65 14.14
N SER A 377 -5.42 3.06 14.99
CA SER A 377 -6.06 1.77 14.75
C SER A 377 -7.52 1.75 15.18
N VAL A 378 -8.30 0.89 14.53
CA VAL A 378 -9.72 0.64 14.79
C VAL A 378 -9.94 -0.87 14.88
N ARG A 379 -10.84 -1.28 15.79
CA ARG A 379 -11.30 -2.67 15.86
C ARG A 379 -12.28 -2.94 14.72
N TRP A 380 -12.06 -4.04 14.01
CA TRP A 380 -12.94 -4.50 12.95
C TRP A 380 -13.08 -6.01 12.98
N GLY A 381 -14.30 -6.48 13.22
CA GLY A 381 -14.69 -7.87 12.98
C GLY A 381 -13.81 -8.94 13.64
N GLY A 382 -13.11 -8.64 14.74
CA GLY A 382 -12.20 -9.57 15.44
C GLY A 382 -10.70 -9.26 15.30
N ARG A 383 -10.32 -8.29 14.46
CA ARG A 383 -8.93 -7.84 14.29
C ARG A 383 -8.77 -6.34 14.45
N TRP A 384 -7.54 -5.86 14.41
CA TRP A 384 -7.23 -4.44 14.23
C TRP A 384 -7.03 -4.13 12.74
N SER A 385 -7.52 -2.96 12.34
CA SER A 385 -7.21 -2.30 11.06
C SER A 385 -6.68 -0.90 11.37
N GLY A 386 -6.00 -0.25 10.44
CA GLY A 386 -5.67 1.16 10.60
C GLY A 386 -6.90 2.05 10.40
N THR A 387 -6.91 3.20 11.08
CA THR A 387 -7.97 4.21 10.92
C THR A 387 -8.00 4.73 9.48
N PRO A 388 -9.11 4.69 8.74
CA PRO A 388 -9.20 5.30 7.42
C PRO A 388 -8.98 6.82 7.45
N PHE A 389 -8.21 7.34 6.49
CA PHE A 389 -7.87 8.75 6.30
C PHE A 389 -7.92 9.13 4.82
N CYS A 390 -7.96 10.43 4.53
CA CYS A 390 -8.14 10.95 3.18
C CYS A 390 -6.87 11.63 2.66
N ILE A 391 -6.63 11.53 1.35
CA ILE A 391 -5.57 12.27 0.67
C ILE A 391 -6.20 13.34 -0.23
N PRO A 392 -5.88 14.64 -0.05
CA PRO A 392 -6.36 15.69 -0.94
C PRO A 392 -5.55 15.73 -2.24
N PHE A 393 -6.18 16.15 -3.35
CA PHE A 393 -5.50 16.24 -4.65
C PHE A 393 -4.28 17.18 -4.64
N ASP A 394 -4.37 18.29 -3.91
CA ASP A 394 -3.30 19.30 -3.77
C ASP A 394 -2.01 18.76 -3.14
N ALA A 395 -2.05 17.56 -2.52
CA ALA A 395 -0.84 16.90 -2.04
C ALA A 395 -0.01 16.28 -3.18
N LEU A 396 -0.59 16.05 -4.36
CA LEU A 396 0.09 15.41 -5.50
C LEU A 396 0.78 16.41 -6.44
N ILE A 397 0.53 17.71 -6.27
CA ILE A 397 0.95 18.77 -7.23
C ILE A 397 1.64 19.94 -6.51
N THR A 398 2.37 20.75 -7.27
CA THR A 398 3.09 21.94 -6.78
C THR A 398 2.92 23.12 -7.74
N ASP A 399 2.93 24.34 -7.20
CA ASP A 399 2.97 25.57 -8.03
C ASP A 399 4.36 25.82 -8.65
N SER A 400 5.40 25.11 -8.20
CA SER A 400 6.76 25.27 -8.71
C SER A 400 6.95 24.70 -10.12
N ILE A 401 6.21 23.63 -10.43
CA ILE A 401 6.25 22.92 -11.71
C ILE A 401 4.81 22.51 -12.08
N SER A 402 4.15 23.28 -12.93
CA SER A 402 2.69 23.16 -13.10
C SER A 402 2.21 21.93 -13.89
N ASN A 403 3.16 21.20 -14.52
CA ASN A 403 2.90 19.98 -15.26
C ASN A 403 3.59 18.72 -14.70
N LEU A 404 3.92 18.73 -13.40
CA LEU A 404 4.42 17.56 -12.67
C LEU A 404 3.38 17.09 -11.66
N VAL A 405 3.06 15.80 -11.65
CA VAL A 405 2.22 15.15 -10.64
C VAL A 405 2.94 13.94 -10.05
N MET A 406 2.81 13.76 -8.73
CA MET A 406 3.39 12.61 -8.02
C MET A 406 2.40 11.44 -8.00
N ALA A 407 2.88 10.24 -8.33
CA ALA A 407 2.09 9.01 -8.32
C ALA A 407 2.53 8.00 -7.26
N GLU A 408 3.72 8.17 -6.68
CA GLU A 408 4.35 7.26 -5.71
C GLU A 408 4.54 7.97 -4.35
N LYS A 409 5.29 7.37 -3.42
CA LYS A 409 5.60 7.90 -2.06
C LYS A 409 6.15 9.34 -2.03
N GLY A 410 6.59 9.89 -3.17
CA GLY A 410 7.15 11.23 -3.26
C GLY A 410 6.14 12.38 -3.24
N PHE A 411 4.84 12.12 -3.09
CA PHE A 411 3.85 13.18 -2.91
C PHE A 411 4.06 13.98 -1.61
N SER A 412 3.33 15.09 -1.45
CA SER A 412 3.53 15.99 -0.32
C SER A 412 2.93 15.46 0.98
N VAL A 413 3.78 14.80 1.75
CA VAL A 413 3.47 14.22 3.06
C VAL A 413 4.58 14.59 4.07
N SER A 414 4.29 14.58 5.36
CA SER A 414 5.29 14.67 6.43
C SER A 414 5.99 13.32 6.64
N HIS A 415 7.14 13.32 7.30
CA HIS A 415 7.85 12.10 7.69
C HIS A 415 6.97 11.21 8.57
N MET A 416 6.25 11.79 9.54
CA MET A 416 5.34 11.05 10.43
C MET A 416 4.11 10.48 9.71
N ALA A 417 3.57 11.19 8.71
CA ALA A 417 2.45 10.65 7.95
C ALA A 417 2.86 9.57 6.95
N ASN A 418 4.10 9.62 6.46
CA ASN A 418 4.62 8.65 5.49
C ASN A 418 4.55 7.19 5.99
N GLY A 419 4.64 6.95 7.31
CA GLY A 419 4.48 5.61 7.89
C GLY A 419 3.15 4.94 7.53
N ALA A 420 2.07 5.72 7.37
CA ALA A 420 0.75 5.21 6.99
C ALA A 420 0.46 5.31 5.47
N THR A 421 1.06 6.26 4.76
CA THR A 421 0.70 6.55 3.36
C THR A 421 1.51 5.76 2.32
N ARG A 422 2.62 5.15 2.73
CA ARG A 422 3.58 4.47 1.83
C ARG A 422 3.12 3.12 1.26
N LEU A 423 1.97 2.59 1.67
CA LEU A 423 1.57 1.20 1.41
C LEU A 423 0.95 1.03 0.02
N GLN A 424 1.19 -0.15 -0.54
CA GLN A 424 0.82 -0.55 -1.90
C GLN A 424 -0.63 -0.20 -2.28
N PRO A 425 -1.64 -0.48 -1.43
CA PRO A 425 -3.03 -0.21 -1.79
C PRO A 425 -3.32 1.27 -2.04
N LEU A 426 -2.83 2.15 -1.15
CA LEU A 426 -3.01 3.59 -1.30
C LEU A 426 -2.22 4.09 -2.52
N ILE A 427 -0.96 3.68 -2.65
CA ILE A 427 -0.09 4.12 -3.74
C ILE A 427 -0.64 3.73 -5.12
N LEU A 428 -1.17 2.52 -5.30
CA LEU A 428 -1.82 2.14 -6.57
C LEU A 428 -3.00 3.06 -6.90
N ASN A 429 -3.78 3.45 -5.88
CA ASN A 429 -4.91 4.35 -6.07
C ASN A 429 -4.47 5.82 -6.28
N LEU A 430 -3.39 6.28 -5.64
CA LEU A 430 -2.80 7.59 -5.94
C LEU A 430 -2.23 7.65 -7.35
N GLY A 431 -1.59 6.57 -7.81
CA GLY A 431 -1.18 6.44 -9.20
C GLY A 431 -2.35 6.52 -10.17
N GLN A 432 -3.46 5.84 -9.86
CA GLN A 432 -4.70 5.96 -10.64
C GLN A 432 -5.16 7.44 -10.73
N VAL A 433 -5.20 8.15 -9.60
CA VAL A 433 -5.58 9.57 -9.55
C VAL A 433 -4.64 10.41 -10.41
N ALA A 434 -3.33 10.24 -10.27
CA ALA A 434 -2.32 10.99 -11.01
C ALA A 434 -2.45 10.78 -12.53
N GLY A 435 -2.65 9.53 -12.97
CA GLY A 435 -2.86 9.20 -14.38
C GLY A 435 -4.14 9.80 -14.97
N LEU A 436 -5.24 9.74 -14.21
CA LEU A 436 -6.51 10.35 -14.59
C LEU A 436 -6.38 11.89 -14.68
N ALA A 437 -5.79 12.52 -13.67
CA ALA A 437 -5.59 13.97 -13.63
C ALA A 437 -4.70 14.44 -14.80
N ALA A 438 -3.61 13.71 -15.09
CA ALA A 438 -2.75 14.00 -16.23
C ALA A 438 -3.54 13.97 -17.55
N ALA A 439 -4.30 12.91 -17.81
CA ALA A 439 -5.11 12.81 -19.03
C ALA A 439 -6.21 13.88 -19.09
N MET A 440 -6.81 14.25 -17.95
CA MET A 440 -7.79 15.32 -17.86
C MET A 440 -7.18 16.69 -18.18
N ALA A 441 -5.99 16.99 -17.67
CA ALA A 441 -5.27 18.24 -17.92
C ALA A 441 -4.93 18.38 -19.41
N VAL A 442 -4.38 17.32 -20.01
CA VAL A 442 -4.10 17.28 -21.47
C VAL A 442 -5.37 17.53 -22.27
N ARG A 443 -6.45 16.79 -21.99
CA ARG A 443 -7.71 16.90 -22.73
C ARG A 443 -8.35 18.29 -22.61
N GLN A 444 -8.21 18.93 -21.46
CA GLN A 444 -8.77 20.26 -21.19
C GLN A 444 -7.83 21.40 -21.63
N GLY A 445 -6.56 21.10 -21.92
CA GLY A 445 -5.55 22.11 -22.23
C GLY A 445 -5.27 23.05 -21.06
N CYS A 446 -5.29 22.54 -19.82
CA CYS A 446 -5.08 23.32 -18.59
C CYS A 446 -3.95 22.76 -17.74
N ASP A 447 -3.52 23.53 -16.75
CA ASP A 447 -2.55 23.05 -15.75
C ASP A 447 -3.24 22.11 -14.76
N LEU A 448 -2.46 21.26 -14.10
CA LEU A 448 -2.97 20.32 -13.09
C LEU A 448 -3.70 21.04 -11.96
N ALA A 449 -3.19 22.22 -11.59
CA ALA A 449 -3.74 23.11 -10.56
C ALA A 449 -5.12 23.70 -10.89
N ASP A 450 -5.54 23.68 -12.16
CA ASP A 450 -6.80 24.24 -12.63
C ASP A 450 -7.92 23.18 -12.74
N LEU A 451 -7.58 21.91 -12.52
CA LEU A 451 -8.55 20.82 -12.54
C LEU A 451 -9.53 20.94 -11.37
N GLN A 452 -10.82 20.80 -11.67
CA GLN A 452 -11.85 20.72 -10.65
C GLN A 452 -11.78 19.34 -9.97
N VAL A 453 -11.57 19.33 -8.65
CA VAL A 453 -11.43 18.09 -7.87
C VAL A 453 -12.70 17.25 -7.95
N GLU A 454 -13.87 17.86 -8.03
CA GLU A 454 -15.16 17.17 -8.19
C GLU A 454 -15.25 16.39 -9.51
N ALA A 455 -14.62 16.91 -10.58
CA ALA A 455 -14.55 16.20 -11.85
C ALA A 455 -13.62 14.98 -11.76
N ILE A 456 -12.51 15.09 -11.01
CA ILE A 456 -11.61 13.97 -10.74
C ILE A 456 -12.34 12.90 -9.91
N GLN A 457 -12.99 13.31 -8.80
CA GLN A 457 -13.77 12.43 -7.93
C GLN A 457 -14.88 11.69 -8.69
N SER A 458 -15.65 12.42 -9.50
CA SER A 458 -16.72 11.84 -10.31
C SER A 458 -16.18 10.80 -11.29
N ALA A 459 -15.07 11.11 -11.97
CA ALA A 459 -14.43 10.19 -12.91
C ALA A 459 -13.84 8.95 -12.22
N LEU A 460 -13.30 9.07 -11.00
CA LEU A 460 -12.81 7.93 -10.19
C LEU A 460 -13.95 7.00 -9.75
N ILE A 461 -15.05 7.56 -9.26
CA ILE A 461 -16.22 6.78 -8.81
C ILE A 461 -16.86 6.01 -9.97
N HIS A 462 -16.84 6.59 -11.17
CA HIS A 462 -17.46 6.01 -12.36
C HIS A 462 -16.45 5.34 -13.32
N GLU A 463 -15.22 5.09 -12.88
CA GLU A 463 -14.21 4.43 -13.71
C GLU A 463 -14.68 3.00 -14.03
N PRO A 464 -14.80 2.61 -15.31
CA PRO A 464 -15.52 1.39 -15.69
C PRO A 464 -14.84 0.07 -15.30
N GLN A 465 -13.53 0.04 -15.07
CA GLN A 465 -12.76 -1.17 -14.79
C GLN A 465 -12.29 -1.27 -13.34
N ALA A 466 -11.98 -0.13 -12.75
CA ALA A 466 -11.36 0.06 -11.45
C ALA A 466 -11.97 1.28 -10.72
N PRO A 467 -13.29 1.28 -10.40
CA PRO A 467 -13.90 2.38 -9.64
C PRO A 467 -13.21 2.55 -8.28
N ALA A 468 -12.87 3.79 -7.92
CA ALA A 468 -12.10 4.10 -6.71
C ALA A 468 -12.92 4.88 -5.68
N ALA A 469 -12.80 4.48 -4.40
CA ALA A 469 -13.40 5.22 -3.29
C ALA A 469 -12.60 6.51 -3.02
N VAL A 470 -13.33 7.60 -2.82
CA VAL A 470 -12.76 8.91 -2.52
C VAL A 470 -13.15 9.40 -1.11
N LEU A 471 -14.13 8.75 -0.47
CA LEU A 471 -14.55 9.03 0.91
C LEU A 471 -14.47 7.80 1.83
N PRO A 472 -14.15 7.99 3.13
CA PRO A 472 -14.00 6.93 4.11
C PRO A 472 -15.37 6.45 4.66
N ILE A 473 -16.30 6.13 3.75
CA ILE A 473 -17.57 5.44 4.03
C ILE A 473 -17.39 3.93 4.24
N LEU A 474 -17.67 3.42 5.44
CA LEU A 474 -17.43 2.02 5.83
C LEU A 474 -18.56 1.06 5.45
N ASP A 475 -19.77 1.57 5.22
CA ASP A 475 -21.00 0.78 5.14
C ASP A 475 -21.16 -0.08 3.89
N TRP A 476 -20.66 0.39 2.74
CA TRP A 476 -20.91 -0.23 1.45
C TRP A 476 -19.62 -0.69 0.79
N PRO A 477 -19.48 -1.98 0.48
CA PRO A 477 -18.41 -2.49 -0.36
C PRO A 477 -18.67 -2.23 -1.84
N LEU A 478 -17.61 -2.28 -2.65
CA LEU A 478 -17.67 -1.96 -4.09
C LEU A 478 -18.70 -2.79 -4.86
N TRP A 479 -18.85 -4.06 -4.50
CA TRP A 479 -19.78 -4.99 -5.15
C TRP A 479 -21.25 -4.62 -4.88
N HIS A 480 -21.55 -3.76 -3.91
CA HIS A 480 -22.91 -3.41 -3.53
C HIS A 480 -23.50 -2.32 -4.45
N PRO A 481 -24.75 -2.45 -4.94
CA PRO A 481 -25.34 -1.53 -5.92
C PRO A 481 -25.48 -0.07 -5.44
N HIS A 482 -25.45 0.16 -4.12
CA HIS A 482 -25.51 1.50 -3.53
C HIS A 482 -24.15 2.20 -3.38
N TRP A 483 -23.03 1.52 -3.65
CA TRP A 483 -21.69 2.07 -3.41
C TRP A 483 -21.44 3.41 -4.12
N VAL A 484 -21.74 3.50 -5.42
CA VAL A 484 -21.60 4.74 -6.21
C VAL A 484 -22.40 5.87 -5.59
N LYS A 485 -23.69 5.63 -5.37
CA LYS A 485 -24.62 6.63 -4.83
C LYS A 485 -24.26 7.06 -3.42
N ALA A 486 -23.68 6.18 -2.61
CA ALA A 486 -23.16 6.52 -1.29
C ALA A 486 -21.97 7.50 -1.40
N GLN A 487 -20.99 7.24 -2.27
CA GLN A 487 -19.87 8.15 -2.51
C GLN A 487 -20.36 9.52 -3.00
N GLU A 488 -21.29 9.56 -3.96
CA GLU A 488 -21.87 10.80 -4.48
C GLU A 488 -22.62 11.61 -3.40
N GLN A 489 -23.46 10.95 -2.59
CA GLN A 489 -24.19 11.61 -1.50
C GLN A 489 -23.24 12.12 -0.42
N GLY A 490 -22.19 11.35 -0.10
CA GLY A 490 -21.16 11.77 0.83
C GLY A 490 -20.39 13.00 0.34
N LEU A 491 -20.06 13.09 -0.94
CA LEU A 491 -19.37 14.26 -1.50
C LEU A 491 -20.26 15.49 -1.52
N ALA A 492 -21.55 15.32 -1.82
CA ALA A 492 -22.52 16.41 -1.86
C ALA A 492 -22.82 17.01 -0.48
N GLN A 493 -22.65 16.23 0.60
CA GLN A 493 -22.96 16.60 1.99
C GLN A 493 -21.95 15.95 2.94
N ALA A 494 -20.68 16.37 2.85
CA ALA A 494 -19.57 15.78 3.61
C ALA A 494 -19.78 15.85 5.14
N GLU A 495 -20.53 16.85 5.62
CA GLU A 495 -20.93 17.01 7.02
C GLU A 495 -21.82 15.87 7.54
N HIS A 496 -22.46 15.10 6.66
CA HIS A 496 -23.30 13.96 7.03
C HIS A 496 -22.52 12.65 7.19
N LEU A 497 -21.24 12.62 6.83
CA LEU A 497 -20.35 11.49 7.12
C LEU A 497 -19.83 11.60 8.56
N ASP A 498 -20.40 10.81 9.45
CA ASP A 498 -20.12 10.90 10.88
C ASP A 498 -18.71 10.38 11.26
N ALA A 499 -18.36 10.50 12.54
CA ALA A 499 -17.08 10.04 13.07
C ALA A 499 -16.90 8.51 13.01
N MET A 500 -17.99 7.75 12.82
CA MET A 500 -17.99 6.29 12.66
C MET A 500 -17.85 5.87 11.20
N GLY A 501 -17.65 6.82 10.27
CA GLY A 501 -17.57 6.55 8.83
C GLY A 501 -18.90 6.09 8.23
N ARG A 502 -20.02 6.45 8.86
CA ARG A 502 -21.38 6.13 8.39
C ARG A 502 -22.02 7.38 7.79
N LEU A 503 -22.73 7.19 6.69
CA LEU A 503 -23.54 8.26 6.11
C LEU A 503 -24.86 8.39 6.85
N SER A 504 -25.25 9.62 7.15
CA SER A 504 -26.51 9.95 7.82
C SER A 504 -27.38 10.91 6.99
N GLY A 505 -28.65 11.05 7.35
CA GLY A 505 -29.56 12.03 6.74
C GLY A 505 -30.68 11.43 5.86
N PRO A 506 -31.66 12.26 5.47
CA PRO A 506 -32.93 11.79 4.90
C PRO A 506 -32.83 11.21 3.48
N ARG A 507 -31.76 11.48 2.73
CA ARG A 507 -31.52 10.88 1.40
C ARG A 507 -30.78 9.54 1.48
N VAL A 508 -30.07 9.30 2.59
CA VAL A 508 -29.32 8.07 2.86
C VAL A 508 -30.25 6.97 3.37
N SER A 509 -31.40 7.31 3.96
CA SER A 509 -32.40 6.33 4.42
C SER A 509 -32.93 5.39 3.32
N MET A 510 -32.75 5.74 2.04
CA MET A 510 -33.09 4.89 0.89
C MET A 510 -31.95 3.94 0.49
N LEU A 511 -30.73 4.13 1.00
CA LEU A 511 -29.58 3.27 0.75
C LEU A 511 -29.55 2.19 1.83
N LEU A 512 -30.10 1.02 1.52
CA LEU A 512 -29.99 -0.13 2.41
C LEU A 512 -28.53 -0.61 2.48
N PRO A 513 -28.01 -0.96 3.67
CA PRO A 513 -26.73 -1.61 3.82
C PRO A 513 -26.77 -3.06 3.29
N PRO A 514 -25.61 -3.67 2.98
CA PRO A 514 -25.54 -5.08 2.62
C PRO A 514 -26.02 -5.98 3.78
N GLY A 515 -26.66 -7.09 3.43
CA GLY A 515 -27.00 -8.18 4.35
C GLY A 515 -25.81 -9.10 4.63
N VAL A 516 -25.89 -9.86 5.73
CA VAL A 516 -24.82 -10.77 6.21
C VAL A 516 -24.57 -11.99 5.32
N ASN A 517 -25.37 -12.19 4.27
CA ASN A 517 -25.32 -13.32 3.34
C ASN A 517 -25.33 -12.86 1.88
N GLN A 518 -24.89 -11.62 1.63
CA GLN A 518 -24.91 -11.01 0.29
C GLN A 518 -23.51 -10.79 -0.30
N ALA A 519 -22.45 -11.04 0.46
CA ALA A 519 -21.09 -10.97 -0.06
C ALA A 519 -20.92 -11.96 -1.22
N PRO A 520 -20.19 -11.60 -2.30
CA PRO A 520 -19.89 -12.54 -3.37
C PRO A 520 -19.10 -13.74 -2.84
N SER A 521 -19.49 -14.95 -3.25
CA SER A 521 -18.76 -16.17 -2.87
C SER A 521 -17.32 -16.13 -3.37
N GLN A 522 -16.41 -16.55 -2.50
CA GLN A 522 -14.98 -16.62 -2.79
C GLN A 522 -14.52 -18.07 -3.02
N PRO A 523 -13.44 -18.30 -3.80
CA PRO A 523 -12.80 -19.60 -3.86
C PRO A 523 -12.34 -20.06 -2.46
N HIS A 524 -12.36 -21.37 -2.22
CA HIS A 524 -11.92 -22.01 -0.97
C HIS A 524 -12.76 -21.73 0.28
N GLU A 525 -13.95 -21.14 0.11
CA GLU A 525 -14.92 -21.05 1.19
C GLU A 525 -15.37 -22.44 1.68
N VAL A 526 -15.41 -22.59 2.99
CA VAL A 526 -15.90 -23.77 3.70
C VAL A 526 -17.08 -23.41 4.58
N GLY A 527 -17.98 -24.39 4.79
CA GLY A 527 -19.06 -24.28 5.76
C GLY A 527 -18.57 -24.67 7.14
N LEU A 528 -18.86 -23.83 8.14
CA LEU A 528 -18.41 -24.01 9.51
C LEU A 528 -19.61 -23.94 10.46
N SER A 529 -19.64 -24.84 11.44
CA SER A 529 -20.63 -24.82 12.52
C SER A 529 -19.92 -24.82 13.85
N GLY A 530 -20.29 -23.90 14.74
CA GLY A 530 -19.64 -23.79 16.03
C GLY A 530 -20.31 -22.79 16.96
N VAL A 531 -19.84 -22.76 18.20
CA VAL A 531 -20.28 -21.79 19.21
C VAL A 531 -19.38 -20.55 19.10
N LEU A 532 -19.98 -19.38 18.86
CA LEU A 532 -19.25 -18.12 18.87
C LEU A 532 -19.04 -17.67 20.32
N THR A 533 -17.84 -17.23 20.65
CA THR A 533 -17.52 -16.60 21.94
C THR A 533 -16.73 -15.30 21.72
N GLY A 534 -16.68 -14.47 22.75
CA GLY A 534 -15.95 -13.19 22.74
C GLY A 534 -16.79 -12.02 22.25
N ASN A 535 -16.13 -10.89 21.99
CA ASN A 535 -16.73 -9.60 21.63
C ASN A 535 -15.74 -8.73 20.85
N LEU A 536 -16.16 -7.55 20.40
CA LEU A 536 -15.32 -6.66 19.58
C LEU A 536 -14.03 -6.20 20.29
N HIS A 537 -14.04 -6.08 21.63
CA HIS A 537 -12.90 -5.60 22.39
C HIS A 537 -11.86 -6.70 22.65
N GLU A 538 -12.32 -7.92 22.95
CA GLU A 538 -11.49 -9.09 23.25
C GLU A 538 -11.09 -9.87 21.99
N GLY A 539 -11.86 -9.74 20.92
CA GLY A 539 -11.80 -10.59 19.73
C GLY A 539 -12.89 -11.67 19.76
N TYR A 540 -13.18 -12.24 18.59
CA TYR A 540 -14.17 -13.30 18.42
C TYR A 540 -13.48 -14.65 18.23
N GLN A 541 -14.10 -15.71 18.74
CA GLN A 541 -13.65 -17.08 18.55
C GLN A 541 -14.81 -17.99 18.15
N LEU A 542 -14.58 -18.92 17.24
CA LEU A 542 -15.52 -19.97 16.86
C LEU A 542 -15.01 -21.31 17.40
N GLU A 543 -15.73 -21.87 18.37
CA GLU A 543 -15.48 -23.21 18.90
C GLU A 543 -16.21 -24.24 18.03
N THR A 544 -15.45 -24.97 17.23
CA THR A 544 -15.94 -26.07 16.39
C THR A 544 -15.68 -27.42 17.07
N ALA A 545 -16.18 -28.51 16.50
CA ALA A 545 -15.91 -29.86 17.01
C ALA A 545 -14.41 -30.24 16.95
N GLU A 546 -13.63 -29.62 16.05
CA GLU A 546 -12.23 -29.98 15.82
C GLU A 546 -11.26 -29.09 16.59
N ARG A 547 -11.55 -27.78 16.67
CA ARG A 547 -10.69 -26.77 17.30
C ARG A 547 -11.41 -25.45 17.54
N ILE A 548 -10.73 -24.57 18.27
CA ILE A 548 -11.11 -23.17 18.44
C ILE A 548 -10.37 -22.33 17.39
N TRP A 549 -11.13 -21.47 16.69
CA TRP A 549 -10.61 -20.55 15.69
C TRP A 549 -10.79 -19.10 16.15
N PRO A 550 -9.73 -18.27 16.19
CA PRO A 550 -9.88 -16.83 16.07
C PRO A 550 -10.69 -16.49 14.81
N LEU A 551 -11.70 -15.64 14.96
CA LEU A 551 -12.60 -15.24 13.89
C LEU A 551 -12.31 -13.80 13.48
N ILE A 552 -12.15 -13.58 12.18
CA ILE A 552 -12.08 -12.25 11.58
C ILE A 552 -13.14 -12.10 10.47
N THR A 553 -13.47 -10.87 10.08
CA THR A 553 -14.21 -10.61 8.84
C THR A 553 -13.66 -9.36 8.15
N LEU A 554 -13.78 -9.31 6.83
CA LEU A 554 -13.49 -8.12 6.01
C LEU A 554 -14.77 -7.41 5.57
N GLU A 555 -15.95 -8.00 5.83
CA GLU A 555 -17.23 -7.54 5.30
C GLU A 555 -17.95 -6.58 6.26
N PRO A 556 -18.36 -5.38 5.79
CA PRO A 556 -19.11 -4.42 6.60
C PRO A 556 -20.39 -4.97 7.23
N ALA A 557 -21.11 -5.84 6.51
CA ALA A 557 -22.35 -6.43 7.00
C ALA A 557 -22.10 -7.31 8.24
N ILE A 558 -21.09 -8.17 8.19
CA ILE A 558 -20.74 -9.08 9.29
C ILE A 558 -20.14 -8.30 10.45
N HIS A 559 -19.29 -7.31 10.19
CA HIS A 559 -18.75 -6.46 11.26
C HIS A 559 -19.89 -5.75 12.02
N ARG A 560 -20.85 -5.18 11.30
CA ARG A 560 -22.03 -4.53 11.89
C ARG A 560 -22.84 -5.53 12.72
N TRP A 561 -23.17 -6.67 12.13
CA TRP A 561 -23.91 -7.74 12.82
C TRP A 561 -23.22 -8.18 14.12
N LEU A 562 -21.92 -8.48 14.07
CA LEU A 562 -21.13 -8.83 15.26
C LEU A 562 -21.09 -7.73 16.32
N SER A 563 -21.16 -6.45 15.92
CA SER A 563 -20.97 -5.32 16.84
C SER A 563 -22.27 -4.77 17.43
N ASP A 564 -23.39 -4.99 16.75
CA ASP A 564 -24.70 -4.45 17.15
C ASP A 564 -25.39 -5.33 18.21
N GLU A 565 -25.10 -6.64 18.26
CA GLU A 565 -25.66 -7.57 19.25
C GLU A 565 -24.58 -8.48 19.87
N ASP A 566 -24.84 -8.96 21.10
CA ASP A 566 -24.03 -10.02 21.68
C ASP A 566 -24.48 -11.40 21.15
N HIS A 567 -23.55 -12.06 20.48
CA HIS A 567 -23.71 -13.40 19.91
C HIS A 567 -22.89 -14.47 20.66
N SER A 568 -22.23 -14.11 21.76
CA SER A 568 -21.45 -15.05 22.57
C SER A 568 -22.35 -16.16 23.13
N GLY A 569 -21.90 -17.40 23.02
CA GLY A 569 -22.63 -18.61 23.39
C GLY A 569 -23.65 -19.10 22.35
N ARG A 570 -23.87 -18.38 21.24
CA ARG A 570 -24.79 -18.83 20.18
C ARG A 570 -24.11 -19.84 19.26
N THR A 571 -24.85 -20.86 18.85
CA THR A 571 -24.40 -21.79 17.79
C THR A 571 -24.73 -21.19 16.43
N LEU A 572 -23.73 -21.08 15.55
CA LEU A 572 -23.85 -20.42 14.26
C LEU A 572 -23.42 -21.35 13.13
N ASN A 573 -24.11 -21.24 12.01
CA ASN A 573 -23.65 -21.75 10.72
C ASN A 573 -23.07 -20.59 9.91
N LEU A 574 -21.78 -20.70 9.58
CA LEU A 574 -21.00 -19.66 8.92
C LEU A 574 -20.41 -20.19 7.62
N ARG A 575 -20.08 -19.27 6.72
CA ARG A 575 -19.20 -19.53 5.58
C ARG A 575 -17.96 -18.65 5.71
N GLY A 576 -16.79 -19.23 5.45
CA GLY A 576 -15.53 -18.49 5.52
C GLY A 576 -14.36 -19.26 4.95
N ILE A 577 -13.20 -18.64 5.01
CA ILE A 577 -11.93 -19.19 4.51
C ILE A 577 -11.01 -19.41 5.71
N GLU A 578 -10.49 -20.64 5.82
CA GLU A 578 -9.51 -20.99 6.84
C GLU A 578 -8.11 -20.54 6.42
N ASN A 579 -7.43 -19.78 7.28
CA ASN A 579 -6.02 -19.47 7.13
C ASN A 579 -5.23 -20.25 8.19
N PRO A 580 -4.63 -21.40 7.86
CA PRO A 580 -3.89 -22.19 8.84
C PRO A 580 -2.60 -21.52 9.32
N TRP A 581 -2.09 -20.52 8.58
CA TRP A 581 -0.84 -19.82 8.89
C TRP A 581 -1.07 -18.57 9.74
N GLY A 582 -2.20 -17.88 9.56
CA GLY A 582 -2.80 -16.87 10.46
C GLY A 582 -3.43 -17.43 11.74
N PRO A 583 -3.33 -18.74 11.96
CA PRO A 583 -4.41 -19.62 12.44
C PRO A 583 -5.78 -18.96 12.73
N TRP A 584 -6.40 -18.27 11.77
CA TRP A 584 -7.73 -17.66 11.91
C TRP A 584 -8.69 -18.15 10.82
N VAL A 585 -9.98 -17.95 11.03
CA VAL A 585 -11.00 -18.06 9.99
C VAL A 585 -11.52 -16.69 9.61
N ARG A 586 -11.57 -16.41 8.30
CA ARG A 586 -12.14 -15.19 7.74
C ARG A 586 -13.56 -15.46 7.25
N ILE A 587 -14.55 -14.91 7.95
CA ILE A 587 -15.97 -15.13 7.65
C ILE A 587 -16.45 -14.16 6.58
N THR A 588 -17.16 -14.72 5.61
CA THR A 588 -17.75 -14.02 4.46
C THR A 588 -19.28 -14.03 4.49
N GLU A 589 -19.90 -15.03 5.12
CA GLU A 589 -21.36 -15.09 5.28
C GLU A 589 -21.81 -15.69 6.62
N VAL A 590 -22.99 -15.24 7.09
CA VAL A 590 -23.77 -15.90 8.15
C VAL A 590 -24.96 -16.62 7.48
N LEU A 591 -25.00 -17.95 7.56
CA LEU A 591 -25.95 -18.77 6.79
C LEU A 591 -27.30 -18.92 7.49
N ASP A 592 -27.30 -19.24 8.79
CA ASP A 592 -28.51 -19.36 9.63
C ASP A 592 -28.12 -19.38 11.13
N GLN A 593 -28.99 -18.86 12.00
CA GLN A 593 -28.93 -19.13 13.43
C GLN A 593 -29.49 -20.55 13.64
N ALA A 594 -28.68 -21.50 14.12
CA ALA A 594 -29.23 -22.79 14.53
C ALA A 594 -30.13 -22.53 15.75
N ASN A 595 -31.45 -22.69 15.57
CA ASN A 595 -32.46 -22.58 16.63
C ASN A 595 -32.18 -23.51 17.81
#